data_AF-A0A7X6UPM3-F1
#
_entry.id   AF-A0A7X6UPM3-F1
#
_cell.length_a   1.000
_cell.length_b   1.000
_cell.length_c   1.000
_cell.angle_alpha   90.00
_cell.angle_beta   90.00
_cell.angle_gamma   90.00
#
_symmetry.space_group_name_H-M   'P 1'
#
loop_
_entity.id
_entity.type
_entity.pdbx_description
1 polymer ?
#
loop_
_entity_poly.entity_id
_entity_poly.type
_entity_poly.pdbx_seq_one_letter_code
_entity_poly.pdbx_strand_id
1 'polypeptide(L)'
;MKITSDWHIHSHNSCDEASLLISNIVNGTAAKGIVEYGVTDHIHTPYNLPDLFASRAEFEQQDKPPGFHFGVEVSVVSRWEIEEIQKGHYNDPVYGLRGGGEPGCELAIGLTPELIRELSIEYVIGGTHWPMYLPPDSEKIMADYHRQNMFLATHELITIIAHPWWGMGYWNEEEGKYCNEPWIYDFDVIPKSMHNEFAMAAIENNKFVEINMAGCLLNPVY
;
A
#
# COMPACT_ATOMS: atom_id res chain seq x y z
N MET A 1 1.76 -2.08 -25.91
CA MET A 1 1.29 -3.06 -24.91
C MET A 1 -0.17 -2.74 -24.62
N LYS A 2 -1.05 -3.74 -24.55
CA LYS A 2 -2.44 -3.53 -24.10
C LYS A 2 -2.49 -3.92 -22.63
N ILE A 3 -2.84 -2.99 -21.75
CA ILE A 3 -3.08 -3.27 -20.33
C ILE A 3 -4.49 -3.84 -20.22
N THR A 4 -4.61 -5.02 -19.62
CA THR A 4 -5.89 -5.74 -19.50
C THR A 4 -6.20 -6.12 -18.05
N SER A 5 -5.36 -5.70 -17.10
CA SER A 5 -5.56 -5.98 -15.69
C SER A 5 -5.27 -4.75 -14.83
N ASP A 6 -5.96 -4.64 -13.69
CA ASP A 6 -5.75 -3.60 -12.69
C ASP A 6 -5.93 -4.16 -11.27
N TRP A 7 -4.82 -4.44 -10.60
CA TRP A 7 -4.81 -5.16 -9.31
C TRP A 7 -4.82 -4.23 -8.10
N HIS A 8 -4.81 -2.91 -8.30
CA HIS A 8 -4.69 -1.93 -7.21
C HIS A 8 -5.72 -0.80 -7.39
N ILE A 9 -6.92 -1.01 -6.84
CA ILE A 9 -8.04 -0.07 -6.95
C ILE A 9 -8.65 0.14 -5.57
N HIS A 10 -8.79 1.39 -5.15
CA HIS A 10 -9.50 1.74 -3.91
C HIS A 10 -10.97 2.08 -4.20
N SER A 11 -11.84 1.61 -3.32
CA SER A 11 -13.24 1.96 -3.22
C SER A 11 -13.44 3.10 -2.22
N HIS A 12 -14.64 3.66 -2.19
CA HIS A 12 -15.04 4.67 -1.20
C HIS A 12 -15.05 4.18 0.26
N ASN A 13 -14.88 2.88 0.51
CA ASN A 13 -14.70 2.37 1.87
C ASN A 13 -13.24 2.51 2.34
N SER A 14 -12.28 2.72 1.44
CA SER A 14 -10.89 2.95 1.82
C SER A 14 -10.76 4.28 2.58
N CYS A 15 -9.77 4.36 3.47
CA CYS A 15 -9.58 5.52 4.33
C CYS A 15 -8.87 6.71 3.66
N ASP A 16 -8.42 6.55 2.42
CA ASP A 16 -7.97 7.64 1.56
C ASP A 16 -9.15 8.34 0.88
N GLU A 17 -8.90 9.44 0.17
CA GLU A 17 -9.96 10.20 -0.54
C GLU A 17 -10.57 9.44 -1.74
N ALA A 18 -10.45 8.11 -1.77
CA ALA A 18 -11.08 7.24 -2.74
C ALA A 18 -12.60 7.43 -2.69
N SER A 19 -13.22 7.54 -3.87
CA SER A 19 -14.62 7.98 -3.98
C SER A 19 -15.48 7.11 -4.91
N LEU A 20 -14.99 5.92 -5.28
CA LEU A 20 -15.70 5.03 -6.19
C LEU A 20 -16.47 3.97 -5.42
N LEU A 21 -17.77 3.90 -5.66
CA LEU A 21 -18.57 2.72 -5.32
C LEU A 21 -18.00 1.50 -6.04
N ILE A 22 -18.03 0.34 -5.39
CA ILE A 22 -17.54 -0.91 -6.02
C ILE A 22 -18.34 -1.22 -7.29
N SER A 23 -19.63 -0.91 -7.31
CA SER A 23 -20.46 -1.04 -8.52
C SER A 23 -19.96 -0.19 -9.69
N ASN A 24 -19.37 0.99 -9.42
CA ASN A 24 -18.80 1.84 -10.46
C ASN A 24 -17.49 1.27 -10.98
N ILE A 25 -16.69 0.64 -10.11
CA ILE A 25 -15.47 -0.09 -10.50
C ILE A 25 -15.86 -1.22 -11.45
N VAL A 26 -16.78 -2.09 -11.06
CA VAL A 26 -17.26 -3.23 -11.87
C VAL A 26 -17.76 -2.80 -13.25
N ASN A 27 -18.60 -1.76 -13.31
CA ASN A 27 -19.15 -1.26 -14.58
C ASN A 27 -18.09 -0.54 -15.44
N GLY A 28 -17.16 0.16 -14.81
CA GLY A 28 -16.15 0.99 -15.47
C GLY A 28 -14.97 0.20 -16.06
N THR A 29 -14.52 -0.86 -15.39
CA THR A 29 -13.37 -1.67 -15.82
C THR A 29 -13.64 -2.41 -17.12
N ALA A 30 -14.84 -3.02 -17.24
CA ALA A 30 -15.27 -3.72 -18.46
C ALA A 30 -15.26 -2.80 -19.69
N ALA A 31 -15.76 -1.57 -19.55
CA ALA A 31 -15.80 -0.58 -20.62
C ALA A 31 -14.39 -0.15 -21.09
N LYS A 32 -13.38 -0.25 -20.22
CA LYS A 32 -11.98 0.06 -20.50
C LYS A 32 -11.19 -1.15 -21.05
N GLY A 33 -11.83 -2.31 -21.18
CA GLY A 33 -11.18 -3.54 -21.65
C GLY A 33 -10.25 -4.20 -20.62
N ILE A 34 -10.44 -3.88 -19.33
CA ILE A 34 -9.81 -4.54 -18.20
C ILE A 34 -10.66 -5.77 -17.85
N VAL A 35 -10.02 -6.94 -17.79
CA VAL A 35 -10.68 -8.24 -17.62
C VAL A 35 -10.29 -8.95 -16.33
N GLU A 36 -9.19 -8.55 -15.70
CA GLU A 36 -8.75 -9.03 -14.38
C GLU A 36 -8.51 -7.82 -13.49
N TYR A 37 -9.23 -7.68 -12.39
CA TYR A 37 -9.11 -6.52 -11.51
C TYR A 37 -9.54 -6.82 -10.09
N GLY A 38 -9.08 -6.02 -9.14
CA GLY A 38 -9.52 -6.18 -7.75
C GLY A 38 -9.55 -4.89 -6.95
N VAL A 39 -10.43 -4.90 -5.95
CA VAL A 39 -10.48 -3.85 -4.91
C VAL A 39 -9.43 -4.18 -3.86
N THR A 40 -8.70 -3.17 -3.40
CA THR A 40 -7.58 -3.28 -2.46
C THR A 40 -7.60 -2.11 -1.48
N ASP A 41 -8.70 -1.97 -0.73
CA ASP A 41 -8.84 -0.90 0.26
C ASP A 41 -7.77 -1.02 1.36
N HIS A 42 -7.39 0.13 1.93
CA HIS A 42 -6.28 0.20 2.88
C HIS A 42 -6.58 -0.47 4.24
N ILE A 43 -5.55 -1.09 4.79
CA ILE A 43 -5.43 -1.42 6.21
C ILE A 43 -4.02 -1.08 6.71
N HIS A 44 -3.88 0.08 7.34
CA HIS A 44 -2.61 0.50 7.93
C HIS A 44 -2.39 -0.19 9.28
N THR A 45 -3.43 -0.17 10.13
CA THR A 45 -3.42 -0.76 11.47
C THR A 45 -4.79 -1.39 11.76
N PRO A 46 -4.96 -2.13 12.88
CA PRO A 46 -6.28 -2.66 13.26
C PRO A 46 -7.38 -1.61 13.41
N TYR A 47 -7.01 -0.31 13.53
CA TYR A 47 -7.98 0.78 13.52
C TYR A 47 -8.84 0.81 12.25
N ASN A 48 -8.27 0.45 11.09
CA ASN A 48 -8.95 0.48 9.79
C ASN A 48 -9.83 -0.76 9.54
N LEU A 49 -9.91 -1.71 10.47
CA LEU A 49 -10.69 -2.93 10.27
C LEU A 49 -12.17 -2.68 9.93
N PRO A 50 -12.89 -1.73 10.57
CA PRO A 50 -14.28 -1.46 10.22
C PRO A 50 -14.49 -1.11 8.75
N ASP A 51 -13.58 -0.31 8.18
CA ASP A 51 -13.57 0.11 6.77
C ASP A 51 -13.38 -1.10 5.85
N LEU A 52 -12.44 -1.99 6.20
CA LEU A 52 -12.20 -3.21 5.46
C LEU A 52 -13.39 -4.20 5.51
N PHE A 53 -14.07 -4.32 6.65
CA PHE A 53 -15.30 -5.10 6.76
C PHE A 53 -16.43 -4.51 5.91
N ALA A 54 -16.56 -3.18 5.86
CA ALA A 54 -17.53 -2.50 5.00
C ALA A 54 -17.23 -2.75 3.50
N SER A 55 -15.97 -2.63 3.11
CA SER A 55 -15.50 -2.95 1.76
C SER A 55 -15.85 -4.37 1.35
N ARG A 56 -15.57 -5.36 2.22
CA ARG A 56 -15.93 -6.76 1.95
C ARG A 56 -17.44 -6.94 1.81
N ALA A 57 -18.22 -6.32 2.69
CA ALA A 57 -19.68 -6.43 2.65
C ALA A 57 -20.27 -5.84 1.36
N GLU A 58 -19.70 -4.77 0.81
CA GLU A 58 -20.12 -4.21 -0.47
C GLU A 58 -19.63 -5.06 -1.66
N PHE A 59 -18.42 -5.61 -1.59
CA PHE A 59 -17.90 -6.54 -2.59
C PHE A 59 -18.83 -7.75 -2.76
N GLU A 60 -19.33 -8.30 -1.65
CA GLU A 60 -20.27 -9.43 -1.63
C GLU A 60 -21.65 -9.12 -2.24
N GLN A 61 -22.02 -7.84 -2.36
CA GLN A 61 -23.29 -7.43 -2.97
C GLN A 61 -23.23 -7.36 -4.50
N GLN A 62 -22.04 -7.48 -5.10
CA GLN A 62 -21.89 -7.42 -6.56
C GLN A 62 -22.16 -8.78 -7.20
N ASP A 63 -22.55 -8.77 -8.48
CA ASP A 63 -22.75 -9.98 -9.30
C ASP A 63 -21.43 -10.70 -9.70
N LYS A 64 -20.36 -10.55 -8.90
CA LYS A 64 -19.01 -11.15 -9.01
C LYS A 64 -18.65 -11.62 -10.42
N PRO A 65 -18.47 -10.69 -11.37
CA PRO A 65 -18.11 -11.07 -12.73
C PRO A 65 -16.77 -11.80 -12.75
N PRO A 66 -16.50 -12.61 -13.79
CA PRO A 66 -15.21 -13.26 -13.94
C PRO A 66 -14.07 -12.24 -13.91
N GLY A 67 -13.00 -12.58 -13.18
CA GLY A 67 -11.82 -11.73 -13.02
C GLY A 67 -12.00 -10.54 -12.06
N PHE A 68 -13.04 -10.55 -11.22
CA PHE A 68 -13.21 -9.57 -10.14
C PHE A 68 -12.80 -10.15 -8.79
N HIS A 69 -11.76 -9.56 -8.18
CA HIS A 69 -11.09 -10.08 -7.00
C HIS A 69 -11.19 -9.15 -5.79
N PHE A 70 -11.16 -9.74 -4.61
CA PHE A 70 -11.05 -9.01 -3.35
C PHE A 70 -9.64 -9.14 -2.76
N GLY A 71 -8.85 -8.08 -2.86
CA GLY A 71 -7.57 -7.93 -2.21
C GLY A 71 -7.61 -6.87 -1.12
N VAL A 72 -6.45 -6.60 -0.52
CA VAL A 72 -6.27 -5.48 0.43
C VAL A 72 -4.90 -4.87 0.21
N GLU A 73 -4.77 -3.59 0.57
CA GLU A 73 -3.45 -2.97 0.67
C GLU A 73 -3.08 -2.71 2.13
N VAL A 74 -1.98 -3.33 2.57
CA VAL A 74 -1.42 -3.12 3.90
C VAL A 74 -0.27 -2.12 3.84
N SER A 75 -0.10 -1.35 4.89
CA SER A 75 1.14 -0.59 5.08
C SER A 75 2.12 -1.29 5.99
N VAL A 76 3.40 -1.07 5.71
CA VAL A 76 4.43 -1.30 6.71
C VAL A 76 4.28 -0.27 7.83
N VAL A 77 4.17 -0.78 9.05
CA VAL A 77 4.08 -0.01 10.30
C VAL A 77 5.04 -0.62 11.32
N SER A 78 5.11 -0.05 12.53
CA SER A 78 5.86 -0.69 13.62
C SER A 78 4.96 -1.59 14.46
N ARG A 79 5.55 -2.65 15.03
CA ARG A 79 4.87 -3.49 16.04
C ARG A 79 4.36 -2.65 17.20
N TRP A 80 5.20 -1.75 17.68
CA TRP A 80 4.88 -0.79 18.74
C TRP A 80 3.62 0.03 18.42
N GLU A 81 3.50 0.53 17.19
CA GLU A 81 2.36 1.36 16.80
C GLU A 81 1.05 0.59 16.85
N ILE A 82 1.05 -0.66 16.37
CA ILE A 82 -0.12 -1.54 16.47
C ILE A 82 -0.52 -1.72 17.95
N GLU A 83 0.45 -1.98 18.82
CA GLU A 83 0.22 -2.20 20.25
C GLU A 83 -0.28 -0.94 20.96
N GLU A 84 0.25 0.24 20.64
CA GLU A 84 -0.20 1.51 21.22
C GLU A 84 -1.63 1.85 20.80
N ILE A 85 -1.97 1.70 19.51
CA ILE A 85 -3.31 1.97 19.00
C ILE A 85 -4.34 1.05 19.68
N GLN A 86 -3.98 -0.22 19.90
CA GLN A 86 -4.84 -1.18 20.58
C GLN A 86 -5.16 -0.82 22.05
N LYS A 87 -4.37 0.07 22.69
CA LYS A 87 -4.69 0.58 24.03
C LYS A 87 -5.89 1.54 24.03
N GLY A 88 -6.28 2.07 22.86
CA GLY A 88 -7.51 2.85 22.69
C GLY A 88 -7.43 4.29 23.21
N HIS A 89 -6.23 4.87 23.30
CA HIS A 89 -6.01 6.22 23.82
C HIS A 89 -5.87 7.31 22.73
N TYR A 90 -6.03 6.94 21.46
CA TYR A 90 -5.85 7.84 20.32
C TYR A 90 -7.19 8.08 19.63
N ASN A 91 -7.48 9.33 19.30
CA ASN A 91 -8.82 9.70 18.84
C ASN A 91 -9.10 9.22 17.41
N ASP A 92 -8.13 9.27 16.48
CA ASP A 92 -8.34 8.85 15.08
C ASP A 92 -7.00 8.48 14.38
N PRO A 93 -6.32 7.37 14.74
CA PRO A 93 -5.04 6.98 14.12
C PRO A 93 -5.25 6.31 12.74
N VAL A 94 -5.97 6.98 11.83
CA VAL A 94 -6.33 6.45 10.49
C VAL A 94 -5.10 5.95 9.75
N TYR A 95 -4.07 6.79 9.65
CA TYR A 95 -2.78 6.45 9.02
C TYR A 95 -1.78 5.93 10.04
N GLY A 96 -2.19 5.41 11.20
CA GLY A 96 -1.31 5.08 12.32
C GLY A 96 -0.83 6.30 13.12
N LEU A 97 0.14 6.09 14.02
CA LEU A 97 0.66 7.14 14.90
C LEU A 97 1.73 8.01 14.22
N ARG A 98 2.56 7.40 13.37
CA ARG A 98 3.61 8.05 12.55
C ARG A 98 4.67 8.86 13.30
N GLY A 99 4.55 8.97 14.63
CA GLY A 99 5.48 9.65 15.52
C GLY A 99 5.48 9.01 16.90
N GLY A 100 6.54 9.29 17.68
CA GLY A 100 6.70 8.76 19.04
C GLY A 100 7.38 7.38 19.11
N GLY A 101 7.51 6.67 17.99
CA GLY A 101 8.27 5.43 17.90
C GLY A 101 9.77 5.65 17.68
N GLU A 102 10.54 4.56 17.72
CA GLU A 102 12.00 4.59 17.57
C GLU A 102 12.44 4.19 16.15
N PRO A 103 13.42 4.89 15.55
CA PRO A 103 14.05 4.43 14.31
C PRO A 103 14.58 3.00 14.43
N GLY A 104 14.41 2.20 13.37
CA GLY A 104 14.83 0.80 13.38
C GLY A 104 13.92 -0.14 14.18
N CYS A 105 12.76 0.33 14.63
CA CYS A 105 11.72 -0.48 15.29
C CYS A 105 11.37 -1.76 14.52
N GLU A 106 10.86 -2.77 15.23
CA GLU A 106 10.31 -3.97 14.60
C GLU A 106 9.18 -3.61 13.63
N LEU A 107 9.31 -4.04 12.37
CA LEU A 107 8.32 -3.82 11.32
C LEU A 107 7.17 -4.83 11.46
N ALA A 108 5.98 -4.38 11.13
CA ALA A 108 4.75 -5.17 11.15
C ALA A 108 3.79 -4.69 10.05
N ILE A 109 2.71 -5.44 9.86
CA ILE A 109 1.54 -5.06 9.07
C ILE A 109 0.28 -5.22 9.93
N GLY A 110 -0.77 -4.45 9.63
CA GLY A 110 -2.06 -4.51 10.36
C GLY A 110 -2.92 -5.75 10.07
N LEU A 111 -2.41 -6.72 9.30
CA LEU A 111 -3.16 -7.88 8.82
C LEU A 111 -2.65 -9.19 9.43
N THR A 112 -3.56 -10.12 9.69
CA THR A 112 -3.25 -11.46 10.22
C THR A 112 -3.74 -12.58 9.30
N PRO A 113 -3.21 -13.80 9.42
CA PRO A 113 -3.72 -14.96 8.69
C PRO A 113 -5.21 -15.24 8.97
N GLU A 114 -5.67 -14.94 10.19
CA GLU A 114 -7.08 -15.10 10.59
C GLU A 114 -7.99 -14.18 9.79
N LEU A 115 -7.60 -12.91 9.65
CA LEU A 115 -8.35 -11.91 8.88
C LEU A 115 -8.40 -12.26 7.39
N ILE A 116 -7.30 -12.77 6.83
CA ILE A 116 -7.27 -13.26 5.43
C ILE A 116 -8.33 -14.34 5.21
N ARG A 117 -8.45 -15.30 6.15
CA ARG A 117 -9.45 -16.37 6.06
C ARG A 117 -10.87 -15.85 6.28
N GLU A 118 -11.05 -14.99 7.28
CA GLU A 118 -12.37 -14.44 7.65
C GLU A 118 -12.96 -13.61 6.50
N LEU A 119 -12.15 -12.72 5.93
CA LEU A 119 -12.57 -11.83 4.85
C LEU A 119 -12.40 -12.45 3.46
N SER A 120 -11.90 -13.70 3.38
CA SER A 120 -11.60 -14.39 2.12
C SER A 120 -10.80 -13.49 1.16
N ILE A 121 -9.70 -12.92 1.67
CA ILE A 121 -8.77 -12.07 0.92
C ILE A 121 -7.99 -12.95 -0.05
N GLU A 122 -8.01 -12.60 -1.33
CA GLU A 122 -7.41 -13.39 -2.41
C GLU A 122 -5.94 -13.06 -2.63
N TYR A 123 -5.55 -11.80 -2.37
CA TYR A 123 -4.17 -11.33 -2.47
C TYR A 123 -3.95 -10.10 -1.58
N VAL A 124 -2.69 -9.87 -1.21
CA VAL A 124 -2.29 -8.74 -0.37
C VAL A 124 -1.26 -7.91 -1.09
N ILE A 125 -1.54 -6.61 -1.22
CA ILE A 125 -0.59 -5.60 -1.62
C ILE A 125 0.08 -5.04 -0.36
N GLY A 126 1.41 -4.97 -0.35
CA GLY A 126 2.17 -4.34 0.73
C GLY A 126 2.85 -3.07 0.25
N GLY A 127 2.62 -1.97 0.95
CA GLY A 127 3.16 -0.66 0.61
C GLY A 127 4.07 -0.07 1.68
N THR A 128 5.22 0.45 1.25
CA THR A 128 6.13 1.29 2.04
C THR A 128 5.66 2.73 1.94
N HIS A 129 4.74 3.16 2.82
CA HIS A 129 4.09 4.48 2.67
C HIS A 129 4.77 5.61 3.42
N TRP A 130 5.46 5.33 4.53
CA TRP A 130 6.07 6.36 5.38
C TRP A 130 7.42 5.89 5.93
N PRO A 131 8.36 6.81 6.20
CA PRO A 131 9.58 6.45 6.93
C PRO A 131 9.26 6.13 8.39
N MET A 132 9.98 5.18 8.98
CA MET A 132 9.80 4.76 10.37
C MET A 132 10.49 5.73 11.34
N TYR A 133 9.78 6.81 11.70
CA TYR A 133 10.15 7.77 12.75
C TYR A 133 11.48 8.50 12.50
N LEU A 134 11.86 8.64 11.23
CA LEU A 134 13.09 9.32 10.83
C LEU A 134 12.86 10.81 10.55
N PRO A 135 13.88 11.66 10.79
CA PRO A 135 13.88 13.02 10.26
C PRO A 135 13.93 13.02 8.72
N PRO A 136 13.59 14.15 8.07
CA PRO A 136 13.67 14.31 6.62
C PRO A 136 15.14 14.36 6.15
N ASP A 137 15.75 13.19 6.03
CA ASP A 137 17.12 12.96 5.60
C ASP A 137 17.09 11.86 4.53
N SER A 138 17.42 12.23 3.29
CA SER A 138 17.14 11.39 2.12
C SER A 138 17.95 10.10 2.12
N GLU A 139 19.19 10.09 2.61
CA GLU A 139 19.97 8.85 2.76
C GLU A 139 19.34 7.92 3.79
N LYS A 140 18.90 8.46 4.93
CA LYS A 140 18.24 7.65 5.97
C LYS A 140 16.89 7.12 5.52
N ILE A 141 16.10 7.94 4.82
CA ILE A 141 14.80 7.53 4.27
C ILE A 141 15.01 6.46 3.18
N MET A 142 15.99 6.61 2.28
CA MET A 142 16.32 5.55 1.29
C MET A 142 16.63 4.23 1.97
N ALA A 143 17.50 4.25 2.98
CA ALA A 143 17.89 3.05 3.71
C ALA A 143 16.70 2.40 4.45
N ASP A 144 15.82 3.21 5.04
CA ASP A 144 14.62 2.71 5.71
C ASP A 144 13.58 2.17 4.72
N TYR A 145 13.36 2.84 3.59
CA TYR A 145 12.46 2.36 2.54
C TYR A 145 12.96 1.06 1.94
N HIS A 146 14.27 0.93 1.70
CA HIS A 146 14.86 -0.32 1.28
C HIS A 146 14.60 -1.42 2.32
N ARG A 147 14.83 -1.16 3.61
CA ARG A 147 14.54 -2.11 4.69
C ARG A 147 13.07 -2.53 4.72
N GLN A 148 12.14 -1.60 4.55
CA GLN A 148 10.70 -1.90 4.50
C GLN A 148 10.33 -2.73 3.25
N ASN A 149 10.88 -2.41 2.09
CA ASN A 149 10.70 -3.19 0.86
C ASN A 149 11.24 -4.62 0.98
N MET A 150 12.38 -4.81 1.65
CA MET A 150 12.93 -6.14 1.94
C MET A 150 12.05 -6.92 2.91
N PHE A 151 11.49 -6.27 3.92
CA PHE A 151 10.48 -6.85 4.79
C PHE A 151 9.27 -7.34 3.98
N LEU A 152 8.71 -6.51 3.10
CA LEU A 152 7.58 -6.89 2.23
C LEU A 152 7.94 -8.05 1.28
N ALA A 153 9.13 -8.03 0.69
CA ALA A 153 9.60 -9.08 -0.22
C ALA A 153 9.68 -10.45 0.47
N THR A 154 9.97 -10.47 1.77
CA THR A 154 10.14 -11.70 2.55
C THR A 154 8.94 -12.08 3.41
N HIS A 155 7.94 -11.20 3.52
CA HIS A 155 6.78 -11.43 4.36
C HIS A 155 5.83 -12.47 3.75
N GLU A 156 5.37 -13.44 4.55
CA GLU A 156 4.59 -14.59 4.07
C GLU A 156 3.24 -14.21 3.48
N LEU A 157 2.59 -13.18 4.03
CA LEU A 157 1.24 -12.76 3.62
C LEU A 157 1.21 -11.89 2.36
N ILE A 158 2.34 -11.28 1.98
CA ILE A 158 2.39 -10.32 0.88
C ILE A 158 2.42 -11.06 -0.46
N THR A 159 1.61 -10.61 -1.42
CA THR A 159 1.58 -11.12 -2.80
C THR A 159 2.25 -10.14 -3.76
N ILE A 160 1.92 -8.85 -3.62
CA ILE A 160 2.36 -7.76 -4.49
C ILE A 160 3.00 -6.68 -3.63
N ILE A 161 4.10 -6.09 -4.08
CA ILE A 161 4.76 -4.97 -3.42
C ILE A 161 4.39 -3.70 -4.20
N ALA A 162 3.67 -2.79 -3.54
CA ALA A 162 3.16 -1.57 -4.13
C ALA A 162 4.30 -0.60 -4.47
N HIS A 163 4.14 0.11 -5.59
CA HIS A 163 4.92 1.29 -6.01
C HIS A 163 6.20 1.52 -5.21
N PRO A 164 7.26 0.72 -5.44
CA PRO A 164 8.44 0.77 -4.61
C PRO A 164 9.08 2.15 -4.71
N TRP A 165 9.58 2.61 -3.58
CA TRP A 165 10.18 3.95 -3.41
C TRP A 165 9.22 5.12 -3.54
N TRP A 166 7.92 4.89 -3.74
CA TRP A 166 6.92 5.92 -3.53
C TRP A 166 6.70 6.12 -2.03
N GLY A 167 6.40 7.36 -1.60
CA GLY A 167 6.24 7.69 -0.18
C GLY A 167 5.34 8.89 0.06
N MET A 168 4.55 8.83 1.13
CA MET A 168 3.78 9.94 1.67
C MET A 168 4.58 10.67 2.77
N GLY A 169 4.40 12.00 2.90
CA GLY A 169 4.85 12.74 4.08
C GLY A 169 5.59 14.05 3.79
N TYR A 170 6.76 14.24 4.43
CA TYR A 170 7.50 15.50 4.60
C TYR A 170 7.71 16.38 3.36
N TRP A 171 7.68 15.76 2.19
CA TRP A 171 7.95 16.39 0.90
C TRP A 171 6.68 16.85 0.18
N ASN A 172 5.53 16.68 0.83
CA ASN A 172 4.26 17.16 0.35
C ASN A 172 4.12 18.67 0.66
N GLU A 173 4.18 19.51 -0.38
CA GLU A 173 3.92 20.94 -0.30
C GLU A 173 2.43 21.23 -0.02
N GLU A 174 2.09 22.50 0.29
CA GLU A 174 0.74 22.96 0.69
C GLU A 174 -0.41 22.55 -0.25
N GLU A 175 -0.11 22.13 -1.48
CA GLU A 175 -1.09 21.76 -2.51
C GLU A 175 -1.18 20.24 -2.78
N GLY A 176 -0.61 19.39 -1.92
CA GLY A 176 -0.57 17.95 -2.22
C GLY A 176 0.57 17.57 -3.19
N LYS A 177 1.53 18.48 -3.40
CA LYS A 177 2.55 18.37 -4.43
C LYS A 177 3.91 17.97 -3.90
N TYR A 178 4.55 17.02 -4.56
CA TYR A 178 5.93 16.65 -4.26
C TYR A 178 6.89 17.29 -5.27
N CYS A 179 7.14 18.59 -5.10
CA CYS A 179 7.96 19.36 -6.06
C CYS A 179 9.46 19.21 -5.82
N ASN A 180 9.89 18.77 -4.63
CA ASN A 180 11.29 18.56 -4.29
C ASN A 180 11.45 17.32 -3.40
N GLU A 181 12.35 16.42 -3.79
CA GLU A 181 12.72 15.20 -3.05
C GLU A 181 11.53 14.29 -2.63
N PRO A 182 11.74 12.98 -2.41
CA PRO A 182 13.02 12.37 -2.16
C PRO A 182 13.72 11.81 -3.43
N TRP A 183 13.01 11.43 -4.49
CA TRP A 183 13.60 10.94 -5.77
C TRP A 183 12.57 10.72 -6.88
N ILE A 184 11.46 11.43 -6.80
CA ILE A 184 10.24 11.18 -7.56
C ILE A 184 10.44 11.23 -9.09
N TYR A 185 11.35 12.09 -9.53
CA TYR A 185 11.67 12.30 -10.95
C TYR A 185 12.89 11.51 -11.40
N ASP A 186 13.64 10.93 -10.45
CA ASP A 186 14.92 10.30 -10.73
C ASP A 186 15.22 9.18 -9.72
N PHE A 187 14.82 7.95 -10.06
CA PHE A 187 15.18 6.76 -9.28
C PHE A 187 16.67 6.40 -9.38
N ASP A 188 17.48 7.04 -10.23
CA ASP A 188 18.93 6.81 -10.28
C ASP A 188 19.67 7.35 -9.05
N VAL A 189 19.03 8.21 -8.24
CA VAL A 189 19.62 8.63 -6.96
C VAL A 189 19.59 7.51 -5.92
N ILE A 190 18.69 6.53 -6.08
CA ILE A 190 18.69 5.32 -5.27
C ILE A 190 19.78 4.39 -5.80
N PRO A 191 20.71 3.92 -4.95
CA PRO A 191 21.78 3.04 -5.39
C PRO A 191 21.26 1.80 -6.14
N LYS A 192 21.84 1.51 -7.31
CA LYS A 192 21.52 0.31 -8.11
C LYS A 192 21.63 -1.00 -7.31
N SER A 193 22.50 -1.04 -6.31
CA SER A 193 22.60 -2.18 -5.40
C SER A 193 21.32 -2.44 -4.62
N MET A 194 20.63 -1.38 -4.16
CA MET A 194 19.35 -1.51 -3.44
C MET A 194 18.23 -1.97 -4.38
N HIS A 195 18.18 -1.45 -5.61
CA HIS A 195 17.25 -1.94 -6.63
C HIS A 195 17.47 -3.43 -6.93
N ASN A 196 18.72 -3.84 -7.12
CA ASN A 196 19.06 -5.23 -7.44
C ASN A 196 18.77 -6.17 -6.27
N GLU A 197 19.13 -5.79 -5.04
CA GLU A 197 18.88 -6.58 -3.84
C GLU A 197 17.37 -6.79 -3.63
N PHE A 198 16.59 -5.71 -3.74
CA PHE A 198 15.13 -5.78 -3.67
C PHE A 198 14.52 -6.66 -4.77
N ALA A 199 14.93 -6.46 -6.03
CA ALA A 199 14.43 -7.25 -7.15
C ALA A 199 14.77 -8.75 -6.99
N MET A 200 15.98 -9.07 -6.53
CA MET A 200 16.38 -10.44 -6.22
C MET A 200 15.49 -11.04 -5.12
N ALA A 201 15.28 -10.32 -4.02
CA ALA A 201 14.43 -10.81 -2.94
C ALA A 201 12.98 -11.05 -3.39
N ALA A 202 12.43 -10.15 -4.21
CA ALA A 202 11.10 -10.33 -4.77
C ALA A 202 11.02 -11.60 -5.65
N ILE A 203 12.02 -11.84 -6.51
CA ILE A 203 12.10 -13.05 -7.34
C ILE A 203 12.23 -14.31 -6.47
N GLU A 204 13.16 -14.32 -5.51
CA GLU A 204 13.43 -15.47 -4.63
C GLU A 204 12.22 -15.87 -3.80
N ASN A 205 11.40 -14.90 -3.40
CA ASN A 205 10.21 -15.12 -2.58
C ASN A 205 8.90 -15.14 -3.40
N ASN A 206 9.01 -15.21 -4.74
CA ASN A 206 7.89 -15.30 -5.67
C ASN A 206 6.83 -14.19 -5.46
N LYS A 207 7.31 -12.95 -5.33
CA LYS A 207 6.49 -11.74 -5.19
C LYS A 207 6.38 -11.00 -6.52
N PHE A 208 5.28 -10.28 -6.70
CA PHE A 208 5.14 -9.30 -7.77
C PHE A 208 5.54 -7.91 -7.28
N VAL A 209 6.09 -7.09 -8.18
CA VAL A 209 6.38 -5.68 -7.91
C VAL A 209 5.49 -4.86 -8.83
N GLU A 210 4.74 -3.94 -8.25
CA GLU A 210 3.76 -3.12 -8.96
C GLU A 210 4.44 -2.08 -9.86
N ILE A 211 3.84 -1.83 -11.02
CA ILE A 211 4.06 -0.61 -11.81
C ILE A 211 2.83 0.27 -11.64
N ASN A 212 2.85 1.16 -10.64
CA ASN A 212 1.70 2.01 -10.35
C ASN A 212 1.62 3.16 -11.36
N MET A 213 0.58 3.18 -12.19
CA MET A 213 0.46 4.20 -13.22
C MET A 213 0.20 5.59 -12.63
N ALA A 214 -0.68 5.70 -11.63
CA ALA A 214 -1.05 6.98 -11.04
C ALA A 214 0.13 7.61 -10.30
N GLY A 215 0.84 6.82 -9.50
CA GLY A 215 1.95 7.25 -8.65
C GLY A 215 3.30 7.33 -9.34
N CYS A 216 3.51 6.67 -10.49
CA CYS A 216 4.84 6.64 -11.15
C CYS A 216 4.86 7.19 -12.59
N LEU A 217 3.74 7.18 -13.32
CA LEU A 217 3.76 7.45 -14.78
C LEU A 217 2.83 8.57 -15.22
N LEU A 218 1.68 8.74 -14.55
CA LEU A 218 0.59 9.62 -14.95
C LEU A 218 0.32 10.73 -13.94
N ASN A 219 1.14 10.84 -12.89
CA ASN A 219 1.01 11.91 -11.92
C ASN A 219 1.29 13.26 -12.62
N PRO A 220 0.30 14.16 -12.76
CA PRO A 220 0.48 15.42 -13.47
C PRO A 220 1.30 16.46 -12.68
N VAL A 221 1.59 16.15 -11.42
CA VAL A 221 2.46 16.94 -10.55
C VAL A 221 3.93 16.62 -10.82
N TYR A 222 4.21 15.51 -11.53
CA TYR A 222 5.56 15.16 -11.99
C TYR A 222 5.81 15.56 -13.45
#